data_AF-A0A353RKD4-F1
#
_entry.id   AF-A0A353RKD4-F1
#
_cell.length_a   1.000
_cell.length_b   1.000
_cell.length_c   1.000
_cell.angle_alpha   90.00
_cell.angle_beta   90.00
_cell.angle_gamma   90.00
#
_symmetry.space_group_name_H-M   'P 1'
#
loop_
_entity.id
_entity.type
_entity.pdbx_description
1 polymer ?
#
loop_
_entity_poly.entity_id
_entity_poly.type
_entity_poly.pdbx_seq_one_letter_code
_entity_poly.pdbx_strand_id
1 'polypeptide(L)' 'NHARNMVVIFDELFRGTNVKDAYDATIAVTEAFAMNKNSIFIISTHIIESADILKERCGNIYFLYLPT' A
#
# COMPACT_ATOMS: atom_id res chain seq x y z
N ASN A 1 1.71 5.92 -25.75
CA ASN A 1 1.48 5.57 -24.34
C ASN A 1 2.43 6.34 -23.45
N HIS A 2 2.03 7.51 -22.94
CA HIS A 2 2.80 8.27 -21.95
C HIS A 2 2.42 7.76 -20.56
N ALA A 3 3.05 6.69 -20.09
CA ALA A 3 3.00 6.36 -18.67
C ALA A 3 3.61 7.56 -17.94
N ARG A 4 2.77 8.36 -17.26
CA ARG A 4 3.25 9.51 -16.49
C ARG A 4 3.91 8.98 -15.24
N ASN A 5 5.14 9.41 -14.98
CA ASN A 5 5.81 9.14 -13.72
C ASN A 5 5.11 9.98 -12.65
N MET A 6 4.42 9.32 -11.73
CA MET A 6 3.67 9.98 -10.68
C MET A 6 4.21 9.58 -9.32
N VAL A 7 4.09 10.52 -8.38
CA VAL A 7 4.22 10.24 -6.94
C VAL A 7 2.83 10.44 -6.36
N VAL A 8 2.28 9.40 -5.74
CA VAL A 8 0.94 9.42 -5.14
C VAL A 8 1.05 9.08 -3.67
N ILE A 9 0.41 9.88 -2.82
CA ILE A 9 0.40 9.72 -1.37
C ILE A 9 -1.03 9.53 -0.93
N PHE A 10 -1.28 8.44 -0.21
CA PHE A 10 -2.56 8.15 0.41
C PHE A 10 -2.40 8.21 1.92
N ASP A 11 -3.30 8.95 2.57
CA ASP A 11 -3.39 9.03 4.02
C ASP A 11 -4.60 8.21 4.49
N GLU A 12 -4.36 7.12 5.22
CA GLU A 12 -5.37 6.18 5.72
C GLU A 12 -6.46 5.82 4.68
N LEU A 13 -6.04 5.24 3.55
CA LEU A 13 -6.87 5.00 2.35
C LEU A 13 -8.25 4.38 2.62
N PHE A 14 -8.37 3.53 3.65
CA PHE A 14 -9.59 2.78 3.97
C PHE A 14 -10.23 3.18 5.30
N ARG A 15 -9.99 4.41 5.77
CA ARG A 15 -10.61 4.92 7.00
C ARG A 15 -12.15 4.86 6.91
N GLY A 16 -12.78 4.38 7.99
CA GLY A 16 -14.24 4.34 8.12
C GLY A 16 -14.91 3.05 7.64
N THR A 17 -14.15 2.04 7.21
CA THR A 17 -14.66 0.70 6.93
C THR A 17 -14.36 -0.29 8.07
N ASN A 18 -14.82 -1.54 7.93
CA ASN A 18 -14.48 -2.61 8.86
C ASN A 18 -12.98 -2.93 8.82
N VAL A 19 -12.37 -3.27 9.96
CA VAL A 19 -10.93 -3.58 10.03
C VAL A 19 -10.51 -4.73 9.09
N LYS A 20 -11.37 -5.73 8.90
CA LYS A 20 -11.10 -6.85 7.99
C LYS A 20 -11.16 -6.41 6.52
N ASP A 21 -12.16 -5.59 6.18
CA ASP A 21 -12.28 -5.04 4.83
C ASP A 21 -11.11 -4.10 4.51
N ALA A 22 -10.68 -3.29 5.48
CA ALA A 22 -9.51 -2.42 5.33
C ALA A 22 -8.23 -3.24 5.11
N TYR A 23 -8.06 -4.33 5.85
CA TYR A 23 -6.94 -5.25 5.70
C TYR A 23 -6.90 -5.89 4.31
N ASP A 24 -8.01 -6.49 3.87
CA ASP A 24 -8.09 -7.14 2.55
C ASP A 24 -7.86 -6.13 1.42
N ALA A 25 -8.43 -4.92 1.55
CA ALA A 25 -8.28 -3.86 0.57
C ALA A 25 -6.85 -3.29 0.54
N THR A 26 -6.18 -3.13 1.68
CA THR A 26 -4.77 -2.70 1.74
C THR A 26 -3.87 -3.68 1.00
N ILE A 27 -4.05 -4.99 1.17
CA ILE A 27 -3.25 -5.99 0.46
C ILE A 27 -3.52 -5.89 -1.05
N ALA A 28 -4.79 -5.99 -1.46
CA ALA A 28 -5.15 -6.03 -2.88
C ALA A 28 -4.69 -4.78 -3.65
N VAL A 29 -4.89 -3.59 -3.07
CA VAL A 29 -4.51 -2.32 -3.73
C VAL A 29 -3.00 -2.14 -3.74
N THR A 30 -2.30 -2.48 -2.66
CA THR A 30 -0.84 -2.33 -2.61
C THR A 30 -0.15 -3.29 -3.58
N GLU A 31 -0.61 -4.53 -3.69
CA GLU A 31 -0.14 -5.48 -4.71
C GLU A 31 -0.33 -4.93 -6.13
N ALA A 32 -1.51 -4.37 -6.41
CA ALA A 32 -1.80 -3.78 -7.70
C ALA A 32 -0.88 -2.59 -8.04
N PHE A 33 -0.62 -1.72 -7.05
CA PHE A 33 0.32 -0.60 -7.21
C PHE A 33 1.77 -1.07 -7.38
N ALA A 34 2.18 -2.13 -6.69
CA ALA A 34 3.52 -2.69 -6.81
C ALA A 34 3.82 -3.18 -8.24
N MET A 35 2.81 -3.48 -9.07
CA MET A 35 3.00 -3.82 -10.49
C MET A 35 3.40 -2.60 -11.33
N ASN A 36 3.07 -1.37 -10.92
CA ASN A 36 3.43 -0.16 -11.65
C ASN A 36 4.83 0.34 -11.24
N LYS A 37 5.84 -0.06 -12.01
CA LYS A 37 7.25 0.29 -11.74
C LYS A 37 7.65 1.71 -12.13
N ASN A 38 6.77 2.46 -12.81
CA ASN A 38 7.08 3.81 -13.30
C ASN A 38 6.59 4.91 -12.34
N SER A 39 5.94 4.56 -11.24
CA SER A 39 5.39 5.50 -10.26
C SER A 39 5.74 5.08 -8.85
N ILE A 40 5.73 6.04 -7.94
CA ILE A 40 5.94 5.81 -6.51
C ILE A 40 4.61 6.00 -5.81
N PHE A 41 4.25 5.02 -4.98
CA PHE A 41 3.05 5.05 -4.15
C PHE A 41 3.48 4.99 -2.69
N ILE A 42 2.99 5.93 -1.89
CA ILE A 42 3.22 5.98 -0.45
C ILE A 42 1.84 5.86 0.22
N ILE A 43 1.67 4.88 1.08
CA ILE A 43 0.40 4.62 1.77
C ILE A 43 0.70 4.64 3.27
N SER A 44 0.09 5.58 3.99
CA SER A 44 0.01 5.49 5.46
C SER A 44 -1.14 4.57 5.85
N THR A 45 -0.92 3.72 6.85
CA THR A 45 -1.97 2.84 7.40
C THR A 45 -1.63 2.42 8.82
N HIS A 46 -2.66 2.19 9.62
CA HIS A 46 -2.55 1.53 10.92
C HIS A 46 -2.64 0.00 10.83
N ILE A 47 -2.94 -0.55 9.65
CA ILE A 47 -3.11 -2.00 9.43
C ILE A 47 -1.75 -2.67 9.19
N ILE A 48 -0.93 -2.72 10.24
CA ILE A 48 0.46 -3.21 10.18
C ILE A 48 0.52 -4.68 9.77
N GLU A 49 -0.49 -5.47 10.12
CA GLU A 49 -0.60 -6.90 9.82
C GLU A 49 -0.56 -7.18 8.31
N SER A 50 -1.03 -6.24 7.49
CA SER A 50 -0.98 -6.37 6.02
C SER A 50 0.47 -6.44 5.49
N ALA A 51 1.43 -5.87 6.23
CA ALA A 51 2.83 -5.83 5.82
C ALA A 51 3.44 -7.22 5.71
N ASP A 52 3.05 -8.18 6.55
CA ASP A 52 3.63 -9.51 6.55
C ASP A 52 3.26 -10.27 5.27
N ILE A 53 1.99 -10.20 4.85
CA ILE A 53 1.55 -10.76 3.57
C ILE A 53 2.22 -10.05 2.39
N LEU A 54 2.31 -8.72 2.44
CA LEU A 54 2.90 -7.95 1.34
C LEU A 54 4.40 -8.21 1.18
N LYS A 55 5.15 -8.44 2.27
CA LYS A 55 6.57 -8.84 2.22
C LYS A 55 6.77 -10.19 1.53
N GLU A 56 5.86 -11.14 1.77
CA GLU A 56 5.92 -12.46 1.11
C GLU A 56 5.61 -12.37 -0.39
N ARG A 57 4.67 -11.49 -0.77
CA ARG A 57 4.14 -11.46 -2.14
C ARG A 57 4.81 -10.44 -3.07
N CYS A 58 5.42 -9.39 -2.51
CA CYS A 58 5.94 -8.27 -3.28
C CYS A 58 7.38 -7.92 -2.86
N GLY A 59 8.35 -8.17 -3.73
CA GLY A 59 9.77 -7.88 -3.48
C GLY A 59 10.20 -6.41 -3.68
N ASN A 60 9.28 -5.50 -3.99
CA ASN A 60 9.58 -4.11 -4.34
C ASN A 60 8.81 -3.07 -3.52
N ILE A 61 8.41 -3.44 -2.30
CA ILE A 61 7.75 -2.55 -1.34
C ILE A 61 8.72 -2.27 -0.21
N TYR A 62 8.88 -0.99 0.14
CA TYR A 62 9.61 -0.57 1.31
C TYR A 62 8.62 -0.31 2.46
N PHE A 63 8.87 -0.94 3.60
CA PHE A 63 8.04 -0.78 4.79
C PHE A 63 8.74 0.15 5.78
N LEU A 64 8.05 1.20 6.19
CA LEU A 64 8.51 2.14 7.20
C LEU A 64 7.55 2.09 8.39
N TYR A 65 8.07 1.73 9.57
CA TYR A 65 7.31 1.82 10.82
C TYR A 65 7.51 3.22 11.40
N LEU A 66 6.42 3.96 11.57
CA LEU A 66 6.40 5.26 12.22
C LEU A 66 5.79 5.10 13.62
N PRO A 67 6.60 5.13 14.70
CA PRO A 67 6.05 5.14 16.05
C PRO A 67 5.33 6.46 16.31
N THR A 68 4.15 6.38 16.93
CA THR A 68 3.43 7.52 17.52
C THR A 68 3.86 7.77 18.95
#